data_AF-A0A1T4XZH2-F1
#
_entry.id   AF-A0A1T4XZH2-F1
#
_cell.length_a   1.000
_cell.length_b   1.000
_cell.length_c   1.000
_cell.angle_alpha   90.00
_cell.angle_beta   90.00
_cell.angle_gamma   90.00
#
_symmetry.space_group_name_H-M   'P 1'
#
loop_
_entity.id
_entity.type
_entity.pdbx_description
1 polymer ?
#
loop_
_entity_poly.entity_id
_entity_poly.type
_entity_poly.pdbx_seq_one_letter_code
_entity_poly.pdbx_strand_id
1 'polypeptide(L)'
;GLGSFITGSNTVSDLLFAEFQWGMASTLSLPHQIIVAAQAVGGAMGNMICIHNIVAVCAVVGLSGKEDTILRRTVWPFLLYGLMVGIVATLLSYVFVPHLF
;
A
#
# COMPACT_ATOMS: atom_id res chain seq x y z
N GLY A 1 -0.39 1.86 -2.18
CA GLY A 1 0.62 0.94 -2.76
C GLY A 1 1.67 1.71 -3.53
N LEU A 2 1.38 2.00 -4.80
CA LEU A 2 2.33 2.67 -5.71
C LEU A 2 2.72 4.08 -5.26
N GLY A 3 1.77 4.86 -4.71
CA GLY A 3 2.05 6.20 -4.20
C GLY A 3 3.12 6.21 -3.11
N SER A 4 2.96 5.41 -2.05
CA SER A 4 3.93 5.37 -0.95
C SER A 4 5.24 4.69 -1.31
N PHE A 5 5.25 3.80 -2.30
CA PHE A 5 6.49 3.25 -2.85
C PHE A 5 7.37 4.35 -3.48
N ILE A 6 6.75 5.32 -4.15
CA ILE A 6 7.46 6.45 -4.80
C ILE A 6 7.74 7.55 -3.78
N THR A 7 6.76 7.94 -2.96
CA THR A 7 6.86 9.08 -2.05
C THR A 7 7.56 8.76 -0.73
N GLY A 8 7.68 7.47 -0.36
CA GLY A 8 8.22 7.04 0.94
C GLY A 8 7.38 7.44 2.15
N SER A 9 6.13 7.87 1.91
CA SER A 9 5.24 8.34 2.98
C SER A 9 3.83 7.79 2.79
N ASN A 10 3.35 7.08 3.82
CA ASN A 10 1.99 6.60 3.85
C ASN A 10 0.98 7.75 3.79
N THR A 11 1.19 8.79 4.59
CA THR A 11 0.27 9.94 4.69
C THR A 11 0.10 10.68 3.38
N VAL A 12 1.20 10.92 2.66
CA VAL A 12 1.15 11.62 1.36
C VAL A 12 0.45 10.75 0.32
N SER A 13 0.70 9.44 0.32
CA SER A 13 0.04 8.51 -0.59
C SER A 13 -1.46 8.38 -0.32
N ASP A 14 -1.87 8.39 0.95
CA ASP A 14 -3.27 8.30 1.33
C ASP A 14 -3.99 9.60 0.99
N LEU A 15 -3.45 10.77 1.32
CA LEU A 15 -4.06 12.05 0.95
C LEU A 15 -4.23 12.22 -0.57
N LEU A 16 -3.22 11.78 -1.36
CA LEU A 16 -3.22 11.99 -2.80
C LEU A 16 -4.17 11.05 -3.55
N PHE A 17 -4.31 9.82 -3.07
CA PHE A 17 -5.07 8.78 -3.78
C PHE A 17 -6.38 8.38 -3.09
N ALA A 18 -6.52 8.54 -1.76
CA ALA A 18 -7.77 8.24 -1.07
C ALA A 18 -8.88 9.19 -1.51
N GLU A 19 -8.60 10.47 -1.72
CA GLU A 19 -9.57 11.44 -2.27
C GLU A 19 -10.03 11.05 -3.68
N PHE A 20 -9.09 10.68 -4.56
CA PHE A 20 -9.41 10.20 -5.90
C PHE A 20 -10.25 8.90 -5.85
N GLN A 21 -9.85 7.96 -5.01
CA GLN A 21 -10.55 6.68 -4.87
C GLN A 21 -11.91 6.84 -4.19
N TRP A 22 -12.08 7.82 -3.30
CA TRP A 22 -13.36 8.21 -2.73
C TRP A 22 -14.32 8.70 -3.82
N GLY A 23 -13.86 9.59 -4.70
CA GLY A 23 -14.65 10.06 -5.85
C GLY A 23 -14.96 8.96 -6.88
N MET A 24 -14.06 8.00 -7.06
CA MET A 24 -14.32 6.83 -7.91
C MET A 24 -15.31 5.85 -7.25
N ALA A 25 -15.24 5.67 -5.94
CA ALA A 25 -16.17 4.83 -5.17
C ALA A 25 -17.61 5.35 -5.27
N SER A 26 -17.80 6.68 -5.18
CA SER A 26 -19.11 7.30 -5.35
C SER A 26 -19.68 7.10 -6.74
N THR A 27 -18.83 7.18 -7.78
CA THR A 27 -19.23 6.95 -9.17
C THR A 27 -19.59 5.50 -9.45
N LEU A 28 -18.88 4.55 -8.80
CA LEU A 28 -19.05 3.11 -9.02
C LEU A 28 -20.01 2.46 -8.01
N SER A 29 -20.67 3.25 -7.15
CA SER A 29 -21.54 2.78 -6.07
C SER A 29 -20.90 1.72 -5.16
N LEU A 30 -19.60 1.87 -4.91
CA LEU A 30 -18.83 0.96 -4.06
C LEU A 30 -18.63 1.56 -2.65
N PRO A 31 -18.45 0.71 -1.62
CA PRO A 31 -18.28 1.16 -0.24
C PRO A 31 -16.99 1.96 -0.04
N HIS A 32 -17.13 3.27 0.20
CA HIS A 32 -16.02 4.22 0.37
C HIS A 32 -15.04 3.78 1.46
N GLN A 33 -15.55 3.32 2.61
CA GLN A 33 -14.71 2.93 3.74
C GLN A 33 -13.78 1.75 3.40
N ILE A 34 -14.25 0.79 2.60
CA ILE A 34 -13.46 -0.39 2.21
C ILE A 34 -12.37 0.03 1.22
N ILE A 35 -12.70 0.88 0.25
CA ILE A 35 -11.76 1.36 -0.76
C ILE A 35 -10.66 2.19 -0.09
N VAL A 36 -11.02 3.13 0.79
CA VAL A 36 -10.05 3.97 1.52
C VAL A 36 -9.22 3.14 2.51
N ALA A 37 -9.83 2.18 3.19
CA ALA A 37 -9.09 1.27 4.07
C ALA A 37 -8.08 0.42 3.27
N ALA A 38 -8.49 -0.12 2.11
CA ALA A 38 -7.60 -0.85 1.22
C ALA A 38 -6.43 0.03 0.72
N GLN A 39 -6.69 1.31 0.47
CA GLN A 39 -5.65 2.27 0.11
C GLN A 39 -4.65 2.50 1.23
N ALA A 40 -5.12 2.73 2.45
CA ALA A 40 -4.27 2.91 3.63
C ALA A 40 -3.40 1.68 3.91
N VAL A 41 -3.98 0.48 3.81
CA VAL A 41 -3.20 -0.77 3.95
C VAL A 41 -2.20 -0.91 2.81
N GLY A 42 -2.60 -0.60 1.57
CA GLY A 42 -1.71 -0.58 0.42
C GLY A 42 -0.59 0.46 0.57
N GLY A 43 -0.86 1.62 1.16
CA GLY A 43 0.10 2.67 1.45
C GLY A 43 1.12 2.20 2.49
N ALA A 44 0.69 1.57 3.57
CA ALA A 44 1.58 1.02 4.59
C ALA A 44 2.53 -0.03 3.97
N MET A 45 1.99 -0.87 3.09
CA MET A 45 2.73 -1.87 2.34
C MET A 45 3.80 -1.27 1.41
N GLY A 46 3.42 -0.27 0.59
CA GLY A 46 4.35 0.34 -0.36
C GLY A 46 5.49 1.07 0.33
N ASN A 47 5.26 1.58 1.54
CA ASN A 47 6.28 2.25 2.34
C ASN A 47 7.37 1.27 2.84
N MET A 48 7.02 0.00 3.08
CA MET A 48 8.00 -1.03 3.48
C MET A 48 9.06 -1.32 2.41
N ILE A 49 8.77 -1.05 1.14
CA ILE A 49 9.66 -1.31 -0.01
C ILE A 49 10.20 -0.03 -0.65
N CYS A 50 9.82 1.14 -0.15
CA CYS A 50 10.31 2.39 -0.70
C CYS A 50 11.85 2.43 -0.66
N ILE A 51 12.46 2.67 -1.82
CA ILE A 51 13.92 2.72 -1.98
C ILE A 51 14.52 3.77 -1.04
N HIS A 52 13.85 4.91 -0.83
CA HIS A 52 14.30 5.94 0.11
C HIS A 52 14.43 5.43 1.55
N ASN A 53 13.49 4.61 2.03
CA ASN A 53 13.58 4.01 3.36
C ASN A 53 14.68 2.95 3.44
N ILE A 54 14.80 2.10 2.42
CA ILE A 54 15.80 1.03 2.41
C ILE A 54 17.22 1.62 2.36
N VAL A 55 17.46 2.61 1.52
CA VAL A 55 18.75 3.32 1.40
C VAL A 55 19.09 4.03 2.72
N ALA A 56 18.14 4.73 3.33
CA ALA A 56 18.35 5.39 4.61
C ALA A 56 18.72 4.39 5.73
N VAL A 57 18.03 3.25 5.81
CA VAL A 57 18.36 2.19 6.78
C VAL A 57 19.72 1.56 6.48
N CYS A 58 20.05 1.31 5.21
CA CYS A 58 21.36 0.78 4.82
C CYS A 58 22.50 1.73 5.22
N ALA A 59 22.30 3.05 5.06
CA ALA A 59 23.26 4.06 5.48
C ALA A 59 23.48 4.08 7.00
N VAL A 60 22.41 3.94 7.80
CA VAL A 60 22.48 3.93 9.28
C VAL A 60 23.13 2.65 9.82
N VAL A 61 22.85 1.49 9.21
CA VAL A 61 23.37 0.18 9.65
C VAL A 61 24.77 -0.11 9.06
N GLY A 62 25.29 0.75 8.19
CA GLY A 62 26.61 0.59 7.56
C GLY A 62 26.62 -0.50 6.47
N LEU A 63 25.48 -0.82 5.89
CA LEU A 63 25.30 -1.81 4.82
C LEU A 63 25.25 -1.15 3.42
N SER A 64 26.13 -0.18 3.18
CA SER A 64 26.23 0.51 1.89
C SER A 64 26.51 -0.47 0.74
N GLY A 65 25.73 -0.38 -0.34
CA GLY A 65 25.87 -1.23 -1.53
C GLY A 65 25.15 -2.58 -1.46
N LYS A 66 24.44 -2.91 -0.36
CA LYS A 66 23.58 -4.10 -0.25
C LYS A 66 22.08 -3.81 -0.36
N GLU A 67 21.73 -2.59 -0.74
CA GLU A 67 20.34 -2.12 -0.89
C GLU A 67 19.56 -2.97 -1.89
N ASP A 68 20.17 -3.35 -3.02
CA ASP A 68 19.56 -4.23 -4.02
C ASP A 68 19.23 -5.61 -3.45
N THR A 69 20.13 -6.18 -2.65
CA THR A 69 19.92 -7.50 -2.03
C THR A 69 18.76 -7.45 -1.03
N ILE A 70 18.65 -6.37 -0.28
CA ILE A 70 17.55 -6.15 0.68
C ILE A 70 16.25 -5.93 -0.09
N LEU A 71 16.23 -5.08 -1.11
CA LEU A 71 15.07 -4.83 -1.94
C LEU A 71 14.55 -6.12 -2.58
N ARG A 72 15.42 -6.92 -3.21
CA ARG A 72 15.08 -8.22 -3.81
C ARG A 72 14.53 -9.22 -2.77
N ARG A 73 15.05 -9.21 -1.54
CA ARG A 73 14.53 -10.06 -0.47
C ARG A 73 13.17 -9.59 0.05
N THR A 74 12.95 -8.28 0.14
CA THR A 74 11.70 -7.71 0.70
C THR A 74 10.55 -7.75 -0.31
N VAL A 75 10.83 -7.79 -1.62
CA VAL A 75 9.79 -7.94 -2.67
C VAL A 75 8.93 -9.19 -2.47
N TRP A 76 9.53 -10.33 -2.08
CA TRP A 76 8.79 -11.57 -1.82
C TRP A 76 7.72 -11.44 -0.72
N PRO A 77 8.05 -11.01 0.52
CA PRO A 77 7.06 -10.83 1.57
C PRO A 77 6.04 -9.73 1.22
N PHE A 78 6.41 -8.68 0.49
CA PHE A 78 5.45 -7.69 0.01
C PHE A 78 4.44 -8.27 -0.99
N LEU A 79 4.89 -9.11 -1.92
CA LEU A 79 4.00 -9.75 -2.89
C LEU A 79 3.01 -10.69 -2.18
N LEU A 80 3.49 -11.47 -1.21
CA LEU A 80 2.65 -12.36 -0.41
C LEU A 80 1.64 -11.57 0.43
N TYR A 81 2.08 -10.52 1.10
CA TYR A 81 1.23 -9.68 1.94
C TYR A 81 0.22 -8.88 1.11
N GLY A 82 0.64 -8.38 -0.06
CA GLY A 82 -0.23 -7.70 -1.02
C GLY A 82 -1.29 -8.59 -1.62
N LEU A 83 -0.94 -9.83 -1.95
CA LEU A 83 -1.91 -10.84 -2.41
C LEU A 83 -2.96 -11.12 -1.32
N MET A 84 -2.53 -11.35 -0.08
CA MET A 84 -3.43 -11.62 1.04
C MET A 84 -4.36 -10.45 1.33
N VAL A 85 -3.83 -9.23 1.41
CA VAL A 85 -4.63 -8.01 1.61
C VAL A 85 -5.58 -7.77 0.44
N GLY A 86 -5.13 -7.99 -0.80
CA GLY A 86 -5.98 -7.87 -1.99
C GLY A 86 -7.15 -8.83 -1.95
N ILE A 87 -6.90 -10.11 -1.64
CA ILE A 87 -7.95 -11.13 -1.51
C ILE A 87 -8.94 -10.75 -0.40
N VAL A 88 -8.44 -10.32 0.76
CA VAL A 88 -9.28 -9.90 1.89
C VAL A 88 -10.11 -8.66 1.56
N ALA A 89 -9.53 -7.65 0.90
CA ALA A 89 -10.22 -6.44 0.48
C ALA A 89 -11.31 -6.73 -0.56
N THR A 90 -11.04 -7.60 -1.54
CA THR A 90 -12.04 -8.03 -2.52
C THR A 90 -13.17 -8.82 -1.86
N LEU A 91 -12.85 -9.77 -0.97
CA LEU A 91 -13.86 -10.53 -0.22
C LEU A 91 -14.73 -9.63 0.67
N LEU A 92 -14.13 -8.66 1.37
CA LEU A 92 -14.88 -7.69 2.18
C LEU A 92 -15.78 -6.80 1.32
N SER A 93 -15.28 -6.32 0.18
CA SER A 93 -16.01 -5.42 -0.72
C SER A 93 -17.18 -6.11 -1.43
N TYR A 94 -17.04 -7.39 -1.82
CA TYR A 94 -18.02 -8.09 -2.65
C TYR A 94 -18.91 -9.08 -1.89
N VAL A 95 -18.41 -9.70 -0.81
CA VAL A 95 -19.11 -10.81 -0.14
C VAL A 95 -19.69 -10.41 1.22
N PHE A 96 -18.93 -9.66 2.03
CA PHE A 96 -19.34 -9.38 3.42
C PHE A 96 -20.07 -8.06 3.62
N VAL A 97 -19.68 -6.98 2.91
CA VAL A 97 -20.28 -5.66 3.13
C VAL A 97 -20.56 -4.89 1.83
N PRO A 98 -21.37 -5.45 0.91
CA PRO A 98 -21.80 -4.73 -0.29
C PRO A 98 -22.73 -3.54 0.04
N HIS A 99 -23.27 -3.46 1.26
CA HIS A 99 -24.22 -2.45 1.73
C HIS A 99 -23.66 -1.44 2.74
N LEU A 100 -22.34 -1.28 2.79
CA LEU A 100 -21.73 -0.21 3.58
C LEU A 100 -21.94 1.13 2.84
N PHE A 101 -23.16 1.66 2.97
CA PHE A 101 -23.60 2.97 2.46
C PHE A 101 -22.92 4.10 3.22
#